data_AF-A0A6P0Y0V4-F1
#
_entry.id   AF-A0A6P0Y0V4-F1
#
_cell.length_a   1.000
_cell.length_b   1.000
_cell.length_c   1.000
_cell.angle_alpha   90.00
_cell.angle_beta   90.00
_cell.angle_gamma   90.00
#
_symmetry.space_group_name_H-M   'P 1'
#
loop_
_entity.id
_entity.type
_entity.pdbx_description
1 polymer ?
#
loop_
_entity_poly.entity_id
_entity_poly.type
_entity_poly.pdbx_seq_one_letter_code
_entity_poly.pdbx_strand_id
1 'polypeptide(L)'
;MTKTKGFGPFNLAAKWKRTYRGWAVEEAWFILTNLSSIEAAIDAYQQRMGIEEMFRDFKSGGYNLEGTQVRGQRLSALILLITLAYCQAIFWGKTIQSKGISHYVARPTPSRRKYRQHSRFYIGLQGFSWLDSLNFFVDEMQELQFYAPQSRPHYQRGHKAIALLQSVF
;
A
#
# COMPACT_ATOMS: atom_id res chain seq x y z
N MET A 1 -24.24 1.22 21.85
CA MET A 1 -25.13 2.11 22.64
C MET A 1 -24.41 2.50 23.92
N THR A 2 -23.73 3.65 23.93
CA THR A 2 -23.05 4.17 25.13
C THR A 2 -24.11 4.72 26.09
N LYS A 3 -24.11 4.27 27.35
CA LYS A 3 -25.22 4.44 28.31
C LYS A 3 -25.35 5.83 28.98
N THR A 4 -24.61 6.84 28.54
CA THR A 4 -24.65 8.20 29.12
C THR A 4 -25.32 9.17 28.15
N LYS A 5 -26.45 9.76 28.56
CA LYS A 5 -27.11 10.86 27.84
C LYS A 5 -26.38 12.16 28.15
N GLY A 6 -25.75 12.76 27.14
CA GLY A 6 -25.05 14.05 27.22
C GLY A 6 -23.74 14.07 26.43
N PHE A 7 -23.32 15.24 25.95
CA PHE A 7 -22.00 15.45 25.36
C PHE A 7 -21.06 16.01 26.44
N GLY A 8 -19.89 15.39 26.63
CA GLY A 8 -18.80 15.99 27.41
C GLY A 8 -18.20 17.19 26.67
N PRO A 9 -17.29 17.97 27.30
CA PRO A 9 -16.59 19.05 26.60
C PRO A 9 -15.84 18.52 25.38
N PHE A 10 -15.97 19.23 24.26
CA PHE A 10 -15.32 18.90 23.00
C PHE A 10 -14.76 20.16 22.35
N ASN A 11 -13.80 19.97 21.46
CA ASN A 11 -13.27 21.02 20.61
C ASN A 11 -13.87 20.89 19.21
N LEU A 12 -14.00 22.01 18.51
CA LEU A 12 -14.42 22.07 17.12
C LEU A 12 -13.32 22.75 16.30
N ALA A 13 -12.75 22.02 15.35
CA ALA A 13 -11.82 22.59 14.38
C ALA A 13 -12.55 22.87 13.06
N ALA A 14 -12.41 24.09 12.54
CA ALA A 14 -12.98 24.49 11.26
C ALA A 14 -11.86 24.84 10.26
N LYS A 15 -11.90 24.28 9.06
CA LYS A 15 -10.92 24.55 7.99
C LYS A 15 -11.62 24.75 6.66
N TRP A 16 -11.46 25.94 6.07
CA TRP A 16 -11.83 26.21 4.69
C TRP A 16 -10.59 26.31 3.81
N LYS A 17 -10.48 25.44 2.80
CA LYS A 17 -9.37 25.51 1.84
C LYS A 17 -9.60 26.64 0.84
N ARG A 18 -8.63 27.56 0.73
CA ARG A 18 -8.68 28.67 -0.24
C ARG A 18 -8.81 28.15 -1.68
N THR A 19 -9.51 28.92 -2.50
CA THR A 19 -9.62 28.70 -3.95
C THR A 19 -8.24 28.63 -4.58
N TYR A 20 -7.99 27.59 -5.39
CA TYR A 20 -6.70 27.39 -6.07
C TYR A 20 -6.92 27.04 -7.53
N ARG A 21 -6.27 27.78 -8.45
CA ARG A 21 -6.38 27.60 -9.91
C ARG A 21 -7.85 27.54 -10.41
N GLY A 22 -8.71 28.39 -9.88
CA GLY A 22 -10.14 28.44 -10.22
C GLY A 22 -11.03 27.40 -9.53
N TRP A 23 -10.45 26.47 -8.75
CA TRP A 23 -11.20 25.46 -8.00
C TRP A 23 -11.43 25.93 -6.57
N ALA A 24 -12.68 26.22 -6.24
CA ALA A 24 -13.15 26.47 -4.88
C ALA A 24 -13.70 25.16 -4.29
N VAL A 25 -13.47 24.95 -3.00
CA VAL A 25 -14.13 23.84 -2.29
C VAL A 25 -15.50 24.34 -1.84
N GLU A 26 -16.54 23.60 -2.18
CA GLU A 26 -17.93 23.93 -1.87
C GLU A 26 -18.21 23.90 -0.35
N GLU A 27 -17.53 23.01 0.38
CA GLU A 27 -17.74 22.81 1.81
C GLU A 27 -16.45 22.95 2.63
N ALA A 28 -16.58 23.55 3.82
CA ALA A 28 -15.52 23.58 4.82
C ALA A 28 -15.49 22.28 5.63
N TRP A 29 -14.32 21.94 6.16
CA TRP A 29 -14.22 20.88 7.16
C TRP A 29 -14.64 21.41 8.52
N PHE A 30 -15.60 20.74 9.16
CA PHE A 30 -15.94 20.91 10.56
C PHE A 30 -15.66 19.59 11.28
N ILE A 31 -14.67 19.60 12.18
CA ILE A 31 -14.11 18.40 12.81
C ILE A 31 -14.35 18.50 14.31
N LEU A 32 -15.23 17.63 14.81
CA LEU A 32 -15.43 17.44 16.24
C LEU A 32 -14.26 16.61 16.80
N THR A 33 -13.56 17.11 17.81
CA THR A 33 -12.31 16.50 18.29
C THR A 33 -12.08 16.73 19.78
N ASN A 34 -11.29 15.85 20.39
CA ASN A 34 -10.74 16.02 21.73
C ASN A 34 -9.29 16.54 21.71
N LEU A 35 -8.73 16.82 20.53
CA LEU A 35 -7.38 17.37 20.37
C LEU A 35 -7.37 18.86 20.74
N SER A 36 -6.30 19.30 21.40
CA SER A 36 -6.18 20.66 21.93
C SER A 36 -5.71 21.71 20.93
N SER A 37 -5.15 21.31 19.78
CA SER A 37 -4.73 22.23 18.71
C SER A 37 -5.45 21.99 17.39
N ILE A 38 -5.69 23.08 16.66
CA ILE A 38 -6.33 23.03 15.35
C ILE A 38 -5.44 22.30 14.33
N GLU A 39 -4.12 22.48 14.42
CA GLU A 39 -3.14 21.80 13.56
C GLU A 39 -3.21 20.29 13.78
N ALA A 40 -3.20 19.81 15.02
CA ALA A 40 -3.29 18.38 15.31
C ALA A 40 -4.61 17.78 14.82
N ALA A 41 -5.73 18.51 14.98
CA ALA A 41 -7.03 18.07 14.47
C ALA A 41 -7.06 17.94 12.95
N ILE A 42 -6.51 18.94 12.24
CA ILE A 42 -6.42 18.95 10.79
C ILE A 42 -5.49 17.84 10.29
N ASP A 43 -4.31 17.68 10.89
CA ASP A 43 -3.31 16.69 10.49
C ASP A 43 -3.83 15.26 10.71
N ALA A 44 -4.50 15.01 11.84
CA ALA A 44 -5.15 13.73 12.09
C ALA A 44 -6.26 13.45 11.06
N TYR A 45 -7.11 14.44 10.78
CA TYR A 45 -8.19 14.28 9.81
C TYR A 45 -7.69 14.06 8.38
N GLN A 46 -6.55 14.65 8.00
CA GLN A 46 -5.93 14.42 6.69
C GLN A 46 -5.55 12.96 6.45
N GLN A 47 -5.26 12.20 7.50
CA GLN A 47 -4.93 10.77 7.39
C GLN A 47 -6.16 9.88 7.16
N ARG A 48 -7.39 10.42 7.27
CA ARG A 48 -8.65 9.67 7.13
C ARG A 48 -8.70 8.85 5.85
N MET A 49 -8.24 9.41 4.73
CA MET A 49 -8.29 8.74 3.42
C MET A 49 -7.37 7.51 3.33
N GLY A 50 -6.45 7.32 4.29
CA GLY A 50 -5.59 6.14 4.33
C GLY A 50 -6.35 4.81 4.44
N ILE A 51 -7.55 4.81 5.03
CA ILE A 51 -8.39 3.61 5.11
C ILE A 51 -8.99 3.23 3.75
N GLU A 52 -9.20 4.19 2.85
CA GLU A 52 -9.78 3.94 1.53
C GLU A 52 -8.83 3.11 0.66
N GLU A 53 -7.52 3.31 0.80
CA GLU A 53 -6.52 2.48 0.13
C GLU A 53 -6.59 1.02 0.62
N MET A 54 -6.74 0.80 1.93
CA MET A 54 -6.97 -0.55 2.46
C MET A 54 -8.26 -1.18 1.90
N PHE A 55 -9.35 -0.41 1.81
CA PHE A 55 -10.59 -0.92 1.22
C PHE A 55 -10.44 -1.27 -0.26
N ARG A 56 -9.71 -0.46 -1.03
CA ARG A 56 -9.39 -0.74 -2.43
C ARG A 56 -8.61 -2.05 -2.54
N ASP A 57 -7.57 -2.21 -1.72
CA ASP A 57 -6.66 -3.37 -1.72
C ASP A 57 -7.35 -4.67 -1.27
N PHE A 58 -8.34 -4.59 -0.37
CA PHE A 58 -9.14 -5.77 0.03
C PHE A 58 -10.08 -6.22 -1.08
N LYS A 59 -10.61 -5.27 -1.86
CA LYS A 59 -11.56 -5.51 -2.96
C LYS A 59 -10.80 -5.82 -4.25
N SER A 60 -11.31 -5.35 -5.39
CA SER A 60 -10.75 -5.59 -6.72
C SER A 60 -9.34 -5.02 -6.94
N GLY A 61 -8.85 -4.12 -6.08
CA GLY A 61 -7.50 -3.58 -6.17
C GLY A 61 -6.39 -4.54 -5.72
N GLY A 62 -6.73 -5.62 -5.01
CA GLY A 62 -5.78 -6.62 -4.53
C GLY A 62 -6.41 -7.99 -4.33
N TYR A 63 -6.90 -8.28 -3.13
CA TYR A 63 -7.33 -9.62 -2.74
C TYR A 63 -8.69 -10.07 -3.30
N ASN A 64 -9.36 -9.22 -4.08
CA ASN A 64 -10.61 -9.51 -4.78
C ASN A 64 -11.72 -10.06 -3.87
N LEU A 65 -11.87 -9.50 -2.66
CA LEU A 65 -12.87 -9.93 -1.68
C LEU A 65 -14.29 -9.99 -2.28
N GLU A 66 -14.67 -8.99 -3.09
CA GLU A 66 -15.99 -8.91 -3.72
C GLU A 66 -16.22 -10.05 -4.73
N GLY A 67 -15.18 -10.55 -5.38
CA GLY A 67 -15.26 -11.69 -6.30
C GLY A 67 -15.58 -13.01 -5.60
N THR A 68 -15.32 -13.14 -4.30
CA THR A 68 -15.56 -14.38 -3.54
C THR A 68 -17.03 -14.63 -3.21
N GLN A 69 -17.87 -13.57 -3.25
CA GLN A 69 -19.31 -13.62 -2.94
C GLN A 69 -19.68 -14.24 -1.58
N VAL A 70 -18.72 -14.38 -0.65
CA VAL A 70 -18.98 -14.98 0.67
C VAL A 70 -19.78 -14.03 1.58
N ARG A 71 -20.58 -14.60 2.49
CA ARG A 71 -21.48 -13.85 3.40
C ARG A 71 -21.43 -14.39 4.82
N GLY A 72 -21.99 -13.64 5.77
CA GLY A 72 -22.13 -14.04 7.17
C GLY A 72 -20.78 -14.34 7.83
N GLN A 73 -20.72 -15.39 8.64
CA GLN A 73 -19.50 -15.76 9.39
C GLN A 73 -18.29 -16.04 8.48
N ARG A 74 -18.51 -16.60 7.29
CA ARG A 74 -17.43 -16.87 6.32
C ARG A 74 -16.79 -15.57 5.83
N LEU A 75 -17.59 -14.52 5.61
CA LEU A 75 -17.08 -13.19 5.26
C LEU A 75 -16.23 -12.61 6.39
N SER A 76 -16.70 -12.69 7.64
CA SER A 76 -15.92 -12.20 8.78
C SER A 76 -14.58 -12.93 8.93
N ALA A 77 -14.58 -14.26 8.78
CA ALA A 77 -13.36 -15.05 8.81
C ALA A 77 -12.40 -14.70 7.66
N LEU A 78 -12.93 -14.51 6.45
CA LEU A 78 -12.13 -14.12 5.29
C LEU A 78 -11.54 -12.71 5.45
N ILE A 79 -12.28 -11.75 5.97
CA ILE A 79 -11.77 -10.40 6.25
C ILE A 79 -10.62 -10.47 7.26
N LEU A 80 -10.74 -11.30 8.30
CA LEU A 80 -9.66 -11.50 9.27
C LEU A 80 -8.40 -12.05 8.60
N LEU A 81 -8.53 -13.08 7.75
CA LEU A 81 -7.42 -13.66 6.99
C LEU A 81 -6.78 -12.64 6.04
N ILE A 82 -7.59 -11.92 5.29
CA ILE A 82 -7.14 -10.84 4.40
C ILE A 82 -6.40 -9.76 5.17
N THR A 83 -6.86 -9.41 6.37
CA THR A 83 -6.20 -8.39 7.21
C THR A 83 -4.79 -8.85 7.62
N LEU A 84 -4.63 -10.11 8.02
CA LEU A 84 -3.33 -10.68 8.36
C LEU A 84 -2.41 -10.74 7.11
N ALA A 85 -2.93 -11.20 5.98
CA ALA A 85 -2.20 -11.23 4.72
C ALA A 85 -1.76 -9.82 4.26
N TYR A 86 -2.64 -8.82 4.43
CA TYR A 86 -2.37 -7.43 4.09
C TYR A 86 -1.25 -6.84 4.95
N CYS A 87 -1.26 -7.09 6.25
CA CYS A 87 -0.18 -6.70 7.16
C CYS A 87 1.16 -7.33 6.73
N GLN A 88 1.15 -8.62 6.40
CA GLN A 88 2.34 -9.33 5.92
C GLN A 88 2.88 -8.70 4.63
N ALA A 89 2.01 -8.46 3.65
CA ALA A 89 2.38 -7.81 2.38
C ALA A 89 2.96 -6.40 2.59
N ILE A 90 2.41 -5.62 3.53
CA ILE A 90 2.97 -4.32 3.90
C ILE A 90 4.39 -4.46 4.48
N PHE A 91 4.61 -5.45 5.37
CA PHE A 91 5.94 -5.70 5.93
C PHE A 91 6.94 -6.10 4.85
N TRP A 92 6.57 -7.02 3.95
CA TRP A 92 7.40 -7.37 2.80
C TRP A 92 7.74 -6.16 1.95
N GLY A 93 6.75 -5.35 1.57
CA GLY A 93 6.97 -4.15 0.79
C GLY A 93 7.85 -3.10 1.48
N LYS A 94 7.74 -2.98 2.81
CA LYS A 94 8.62 -2.14 3.62
C LYS A 94 10.07 -2.63 3.56
N THR A 95 10.28 -3.94 3.72
CA THR A 95 11.61 -4.57 3.68
C THR A 95 12.23 -4.48 2.28
N ILE A 96 11.45 -4.68 1.21
CA ILE A 96 11.88 -4.50 -0.19
C ILE A 96 12.34 -3.06 -0.43
N GLN A 97 11.59 -2.07 0.09
CA GLN A 97 11.98 -0.67 0.00
C GLN A 97 13.28 -0.40 0.75
N SER A 98 13.43 -0.89 1.98
CA SER A 98 14.65 -0.66 2.77
C SER A 98 15.89 -1.33 2.17
N LYS A 99 15.72 -2.47 1.48
CA LYS A 99 16.81 -3.15 0.74
C LYS A 99 17.15 -2.46 -0.60
N GLY A 100 16.41 -1.43 -1.01
CA GLY A 100 16.68 -0.68 -2.25
C GLY A 100 16.30 -1.41 -3.55
N ILE A 101 15.68 -2.58 -3.47
CA ILE A 101 15.37 -3.43 -4.64
C ILE A 101 13.97 -3.21 -5.22
N SER A 102 13.21 -2.26 -4.67
CA SER A 102 11.84 -1.96 -5.13
C SER A 102 11.71 -1.65 -6.63
N HIS A 103 12.77 -1.15 -7.26
CA HIS A 103 12.79 -0.82 -8.69
C HIS A 103 12.86 -2.05 -9.62
N TYR A 104 13.23 -3.23 -9.11
CA TYR A 104 13.19 -4.49 -9.86
C TYR A 104 11.77 -5.06 -9.95
N VAL A 105 10.95 -4.83 -8.93
CA VAL A 105 9.61 -5.44 -8.80
C VAL A 105 8.48 -4.49 -9.18
N ALA A 106 8.72 -3.19 -9.12
CA ALA A 106 7.72 -2.18 -9.44
C ALA A 106 8.37 -0.94 -10.07
N ARG A 107 7.59 -0.21 -10.88
CA ARG A 107 8.05 1.02 -11.51
C ARG A 107 8.39 2.07 -10.44
N PRO A 108 9.58 2.69 -10.48
CA PRO A 108 9.91 3.80 -9.59
C PRO A 108 8.94 4.97 -9.74
N THR A 109 8.70 5.69 -8.65
CA THR A 109 7.88 6.91 -8.71
C THR A 109 8.63 7.99 -9.49
N PRO A 110 8.02 8.61 -10.53
CA PRO A 110 8.67 9.68 -11.27
C PRO A 110 8.99 10.89 -10.40
N SER A 111 10.11 11.57 -10.67
CA SER A 111 10.56 12.75 -9.90
C SER A 111 9.54 13.89 -9.84
N ARG A 112 8.68 14.02 -10.86
CA ARG A 112 7.63 15.06 -10.94
C ARG A 112 6.41 14.77 -10.06
N ARG A 113 6.27 13.56 -9.50
CA ARG A 113 5.13 13.22 -8.64
C ARG A 113 5.43 13.54 -7.18
N LYS A 114 4.50 14.26 -6.54
CA LYS A 114 4.52 14.50 -5.09
C LYS A 114 4.27 13.24 -4.26
N TYR A 115 3.43 12.34 -4.77
CA TYR A 115 3.01 11.13 -4.06
C TYR A 115 3.60 9.87 -4.70
N ARG A 116 3.84 8.86 -3.86
CA ARG A 116 4.32 7.55 -4.30
C ARG A 116 3.33 6.92 -5.28
N GLN A 117 3.85 6.31 -6.33
CA GLN A 117 3.01 5.62 -7.31
C GLN A 117 2.46 4.29 -6.79
N HIS A 118 3.26 3.56 -6.01
CA HIS A 118 2.91 2.23 -5.51
C HIS A 118 2.95 2.21 -3.98
N SER A 119 1.92 1.60 -3.39
CA SER A 119 1.84 1.35 -1.95
C SER A 119 2.85 0.29 -1.52
N ARG A 120 3.14 0.20 -0.23
CA ARG A 120 3.98 -0.89 0.31
C ARG A 120 3.31 -2.24 0.10
N PHE A 121 2.00 -2.31 0.30
CA PHE A 121 1.19 -3.49 -0.01
C PHE A 121 1.43 -3.97 -1.45
N TYR A 122 1.27 -3.08 -2.45
CA TYR A 122 1.49 -3.40 -3.86
C TYR A 122 2.90 -3.94 -4.11
N ILE A 123 3.93 -3.28 -3.56
CA ILE A 123 5.33 -3.70 -3.72
C ILE A 123 5.58 -5.07 -3.09
N GLY A 124 4.96 -5.36 -1.94
CA GLY A 124 5.07 -6.66 -1.29
C GLY A 124 4.47 -7.79 -2.13
N LEU A 125 3.23 -7.60 -2.61
CA LEU A 125 2.56 -8.58 -3.47
C LEU A 125 3.29 -8.76 -4.81
N GLN A 126 3.70 -7.67 -5.45
CA GLN A 126 4.46 -7.75 -6.70
C GLN A 126 5.82 -8.40 -6.49
N GLY A 127 6.50 -8.14 -5.38
CA GLY A 127 7.75 -8.82 -5.07
C GLY A 127 7.60 -10.33 -4.95
N PHE A 128 6.50 -10.78 -4.32
CA PHE A 128 6.18 -12.20 -4.20
C PHE A 128 5.86 -12.81 -5.56
N SER A 129 4.95 -12.19 -6.32
CA SER A 129 4.56 -12.67 -7.67
C SER A 129 5.72 -12.66 -8.66
N TRP A 130 6.60 -11.67 -8.59
CA TRP A 130 7.80 -11.59 -9.41
C TRP A 130 8.75 -12.75 -9.08
N LEU A 131 9.02 -13.01 -7.80
CA LEU A 131 9.88 -14.11 -7.38
C LEU A 131 9.32 -15.47 -7.81
N ASP A 132 8.02 -15.68 -7.65
CA ASP A 132 7.32 -16.88 -8.11
C ASP A 132 7.47 -17.08 -9.63
N SER A 133 7.30 -16.00 -10.41
CA SER A 133 7.48 -16.03 -11.86
C SER A 133 8.91 -16.39 -12.27
N LEU A 134 9.93 -15.88 -11.56
CA LEU A 134 11.31 -16.21 -11.88
C LEU A 134 11.68 -17.65 -11.52
N ASN A 135 11.12 -18.18 -10.44
CA ASN A 135 11.28 -19.58 -10.10
C ASN A 135 10.63 -20.48 -11.16
N PHE A 136 9.49 -20.07 -11.70
CA PHE A 136 8.81 -20.77 -12.78
C PHE A 136 9.66 -20.83 -14.06
N PHE A 137 10.32 -19.74 -14.43
CA PHE A 137 11.14 -19.63 -15.65
C PHE A 137 12.65 -19.85 -15.41
N VAL A 138 13.01 -20.67 -14.42
CA VAL A 138 14.42 -20.81 -14.02
C VAL A 138 15.28 -21.42 -15.14
N ASP A 139 14.75 -22.39 -15.88
CA ASP A 139 15.47 -23.11 -16.93
C ASP A 139 15.68 -22.20 -18.16
N GLU A 140 14.65 -21.47 -18.58
CA GLU A 140 14.75 -20.52 -19.69
C GLU A 140 15.71 -19.36 -19.37
N MET A 141 15.74 -18.92 -18.10
CA MET A 141 16.71 -17.91 -17.66
C MET A 141 18.15 -18.42 -17.68
N GLN A 142 18.38 -19.71 -17.45
CA GLN A 142 19.71 -20.33 -17.59
C GLN A 142 20.11 -20.43 -19.06
N GLU A 143 19.21 -20.87 -19.93
CA GLU A 143 19.46 -20.90 -21.38
C GLU A 143 19.78 -19.51 -21.92
N LEU A 144 19.00 -18.49 -21.54
CA LEU A 144 19.23 -17.12 -21.98
C LEU A 144 20.60 -16.58 -21.51
N GLN A 145 21.04 -16.95 -20.30
CA GLN A 145 22.37 -16.60 -19.78
C GLN A 145 23.49 -17.30 -20.55
N PHE A 146 23.26 -18.52 -21.01
CA PHE A 146 24.20 -19.26 -21.85
C PHE A 146 24.37 -18.59 -23.22
N TYR A 147 23.27 -18.21 -23.87
CA TYR A 147 23.29 -17.61 -25.21
C TYR A 147 23.71 -16.13 -25.24
N ALA A 148 23.58 -15.39 -24.13
CA ALA A 148 23.92 -13.96 -24.07
C ALA A 148 25.04 -13.64 -23.06
N PRO A 149 26.28 -14.14 -23.25
CA PRO A 149 27.38 -13.94 -22.33
C PRO A 149 27.77 -12.46 -22.13
N GLN A 150 27.55 -11.61 -23.14
CA GLN A 150 27.75 -10.16 -23.07
C GLN A 150 26.89 -9.48 -22.00
N SER A 151 25.75 -10.08 -21.64
CA SER A 151 24.82 -9.53 -20.64
C SER A 151 25.07 -10.08 -19.23
N ARG A 152 26.11 -10.89 -19.01
CA ARG A 152 26.48 -11.46 -17.69
C ARG A 152 26.47 -10.45 -16.53
N PRO A 153 27.00 -9.22 -16.66
CA PRO A 153 26.95 -8.24 -15.57
C PRO A 153 25.52 -7.84 -15.18
N HIS A 154 24.57 -7.86 -16.13
CA HIS A 154 23.16 -7.58 -15.86
C HIS A 154 22.50 -8.75 -15.14
N TYR A 155 22.74 -9.99 -15.58
CA TYR A 155 22.24 -11.18 -14.90
C TYR A 155 22.76 -11.31 -13.46
N GLN A 156 24.05 -11.03 -13.23
CA GLN A 156 24.61 -11.03 -11.87
C GLN A 156 23.94 -10.01 -10.95
N ARG A 157 23.56 -8.83 -11.47
CA ARG A 157 22.76 -7.85 -10.70
C ARG A 157 21.35 -8.36 -10.41
N GLY A 158 20.73 -9.02 -11.40
CA GLY A 158 19.43 -9.69 -11.23
C GLY A 158 19.48 -10.77 -10.15
N HIS A 159 20.45 -11.68 -10.20
CA HIS A 159 20.66 -12.73 -9.19
C HIS A 159 20.85 -12.16 -7.78
N LYS A 160 21.62 -11.06 -7.63
CA LYS A 160 21.73 -10.36 -6.35
C LYS A 160 20.38 -9.81 -5.88
N ALA A 161 19.59 -9.23 -6.78
CA ALA A 161 18.24 -8.74 -6.45
C ALA A 161 17.30 -9.89 -6.04
N ILE A 162 17.37 -11.04 -6.73
CA ILE A 162 16.61 -12.25 -6.40
C ILE A 162 16.98 -12.74 -5.00
N ALA A 163 18.26 -12.88 -4.67
CA ALA A 163 18.71 -13.30 -3.34
C ALA A 163 18.24 -12.33 -2.24
N LEU A 164 18.26 -11.03 -2.51
CA LEU A 164 17.73 -10.01 -1.60
C LEU A 164 16.22 -10.09 -1.42
N LEU A 165 15.47 -10.46 -2.47
CA LEU A 165 14.03 -10.70 -2.43
C LEU A 165 13.67 -11.99 -1.71
N GLN A 166 14.39 -13.09 -1.95
CA GLN A 166 14.19 -14.35 -1.24
C GLN A 166 14.35 -14.18 0.27
N SER A 167 15.29 -13.35 0.72
CA SER A 167 15.44 -13.02 2.14
C SER A 167 14.42 -12.01 2.70
N VAL A 168 13.36 -11.66 1.95
CA VAL A 168 12.22 -10.87 2.45
C VAL A 168 11.08 -11.75 2.92
N PHE A 169 10.87 -12.88 2.23
CA PHE A 169 9.74 -13.78 2.42
C PHE A 169 10.11 -14.89 3.40
#